data_AF-A0A4R2GPT8-F1
#
_entry.id   AF-A0A4R2GPT8-F1
#
_cell.length_a   1.000
_cell.length_b   1.000
_cell.length_c   1.000
_cell.angle_alpha   90.00
_cell.angle_beta   90.00
_cell.angle_gamma   90.00
#
_symmetry.space_group_name_H-M   'P 1'
#
loop_
_entity.id
_entity.type
_entity.pdbx_description
1 polymer ?
#
loop_
_entity_poly.entity_id
_entity_poly.type
_entity_poly.pdbx_seq_one_letter_code
_entity_poly.pdbx_strand_id
1 'polypeptide(L)' 'REYLPKGTDLSTHTANDLNAIADELNDRPRKRLGYHTPREMFASLLLQDLHRVATTP' A
#
# COMPACT_ATOMS: atom_id res chain seq x y z
N ARG A 1 12.28 1.01 -9.97
CA ARG A 1 11.02 1.38 -10.65
C ARG A 1 10.72 0.24 -11.58
N GLU A 2 9.59 -0.44 -11.40
CA GLU A 2 9.34 -1.76 -11.99
C GLU A 2 8.19 -1.74 -13.00
N TYR A 3 7.11 -1.01 -12.70
CA TYR A 3 5.90 -1.00 -13.53
C TYR A 3 5.82 0.18 -14.53
N LEU A 4 6.19 1.38 -14.08
CA LEU A 4 6.03 2.60 -14.89
C LEU A 4 7.37 3.34 -15.03
N PRO A 5 7.79 3.77 -16.23
CA PRO A 5 8.90 4.70 -16.47
C PRO A 5 8.72 6.10 -15.83
N LYS A 6 9.81 6.87 -15.70
CA LYS A 6 9.81 8.08 -14.85
C LYS A 6 9.15 9.18 -15.64
N GLY A 7 8.18 9.85 -15.03
CA GLY A 7 7.36 10.81 -15.76
C GLY A 7 6.35 10.15 -16.70
N THR A 8 6.04 8.86 -16.51
CA THR A 8 4.85 8.28 -17.16
C THR A 8 3.61 9.02 -16.71
N ASP A 9 2.85 9.52 -17.67
CA ASP A 9 1.54 10.08 -17.44
C ASP A 9 0.57 8.96 -17.01
N LEU A 10 -0.08 9.13 -15.86
CA LEU A 10 -1.03 8.16 -15.35
C LEU A 10 -2.38 8.22 -16.07
N SER A 11 -2.68 9.33 -16.76
CA SER A 11 -3.95 9.52 -17.49
C SER A 11 -4.12 8.53 -18.65
N THR A 12 -3.02 7.96 -19.16
CA THR A 12 -3.02 6.97 -20.24
C THR A 12 -3.37 5.56 -19.79
N HIS A 13 -3.39 5.31 -18.47
CA HIS A 13 -3.69 4.00 -17.90
C HIS A 13 -5.13 3.96 -17.38
N THR A 14 -5.79 2.81 -17.51
CA THR A 14 -7.12 2.66 -16.91
C THR A 14 -6.99 2.54 -15.39
N ALA A 15 -8.07 2.86 -14.68
CA ALA A 15 -8.13 2.64 -13.23
C ALA A 15 -7.83 1.18 -12.86
N ASN A 16 -8.27 0.23 -13.69
CA ASN A 16 -8.03 -1.19 -13.48
C ASN A 16 -6.55 -1.57 -13.58
N ASP A 17 -5.82 -1.00 -14.55
CA ASP A 17 -4.38 -1.24 -14.71
C ASP A 17 -3.60 -0.72 -13.49
N LEU A 18 -3.96 0.49 -13.03
CA LEU A 18 -3.33 1.11 -11.86
C LEU A 18 -3.64 0.32 -10.59
N ASN A 19 -4.86 -0.19 -10.44
CA ASN A 19 -5.25 -1.04 -9.31
C ASN A 19 -4.48 -2.36 -9.31
N ALA A 20 -4.35 -3.03 -10.46
CA ALA A 20 -3.60 -4.27 -10.55
C ALA A 20 -2.12 -4.08 -10.14
N ILE A 21 -1.49 -2.99 -10.59
CA ILE A 21 -0.14 -2.61 -10.16
C ILE A 21 -0.09 -2.37 -8.65
N ALA A 22 -1.08 -1.64 -8.10
CA ALA A 22 -1.14 -1.33 -6.67
C ALA A 22 -1.30 -2.59 -5.82
N ASP A 23 -2.20 -3.50 -6.21
CA ASP A 23 -2.42 -4.77 -5.51
C ASP A 23 -1.13 -5.58 -5.46
N GLU A 24 -0.48 -5.76 -6.61
CA GLU A 24 0.78 -6.51 -6.65
C GLU A 24 1.87 -5.84 -5.80
N LEU A 25 1.98 -4.51 -5.86
CA LEU A 25 2.95 -3.75 -5.06
C LEU A 25 2.70 -3.93 -3.56
N ASN A 26 1.43 -3.93 -3.15
CA ASN A 26 0.96 -4.01 -1.77
C ASN A 26 1.02 -5.42 -1.19
N ASP A 27 0.97 -6.45 -2.03
CA ASP A 27 1.00 -7.86 -1.63
C ASP A 27 2.42 -8.47 -1.68
N ARG A 28 3.40 -7.73 -2.21
CA ARG A 28 4.80 -8.18 -2.27
C ARG A 28 5.53 -8.03 -0.92
N PRO A 29 6.09 -9.11 -0.37
CA PRO A 29 7.00 -9.07 0.79
C PRO A 29 8.16 -8.09 0.60
N ARG A 30 8.40 -7.19 1.57
CA ARG A 30 9.49 -6.21 1.51
C ARG A 30 10.49 -6.45 2.62
N LYS A 31 11.77 -6.63 2.27
CA LYS A 31 12.87 -6.77 3.25
C LYS A 31 12.92 -5.63 4.27
N ARG A 32 12.63 -4.39 3.86
CA ARG A 32 12.57 -3.22 4.78
C ARG A 32 11.45 -3.30 5.82
N LEU A 33 10.40 -4.07 5.54
CA LEU A 33 9.31 -4.36 6.45
C LEU A 33 9.50 -5.71 7.16
N GLY A 34 10.74 -6.22 7.26
CA GLY A 34 10.99 -7.54 7.84
C GLY A 34 10.41 -8.70 7.02
N TYR A 35 10.23 -8.50 5.71
CA TYR A 35 9.52 -9.40 4.78
C TYR A 35 8.00 -9.46 4.94
N HIS A 36 7.40 -8.54 5.70
CA HIS A 36 5.95 -8.32 5.63
C HIS A 36 5.55 -7.59 4.34
N THR A 37 4.29 -7.73 3.97
CA THR A 37 3.70 -6.98 2.87
C THR A 37 3.31 -5.56 3.33
N PRO A 38 3.35 -4.55 2.45
CA PRO A 38 2.81 -3.24 2.77
C PRO A 38 1.36 -3.29 3.27
N ARG A 39 0.52 -4.17 2.71
CA ARG A 39 -0.88 -4.35 3.12
C ARG A 39 -0.98 -4.80 4.59
N GLU A 40 -0.20 -5.79 4.99
CA GLU A 40 -0.17 -6.30 6.38
C GLU A 40 0.28 -5.22 7.38
N MET A 41 1.36 -4.51 7.05
CA MET A 41 1.89 -3.46 7.92
C MET A 41 0.91 -2.29 8.05
N PHE A 42 0.25 -1.90 6.95
CA PHE A 42 -0.76 -0.86 6.97
C PHE A 42 -1.96 -1.26 7.85
N ALA A 43 -2.48 -2.48 7.70
CA ALA A 43 -3.56 -2.99 8.54
C ALA A 43 -3.16 -3.01 10.03
N SER A 44 -1.93 -3.42 10.33
CA SER A 44 -1.40 -3.44 11.70
C SER A 44 -1.33 -2.04 12.31
N LEU A 45 -0.88 -1.05 11.53
CA LEU A 45 -0.80 0.35 11.97
C LEU A 45 -2.20 0.94 12.20
N LEU A 46 -3.16 0.64 11.34
CA LEU A 46 -4.54 1.10 11.51
C LEU A 46 -5.16 0.55 12.81
N LEU A 47 -4.95 -0.73 13.09
CA LEU A 47 -5.41 -1.35 14.35
C LEU A 47 -4.73 -0.72 15.58
N GLN A 48 -3.43 -0.41 15.49
CA GLN A 48 -2.73 0.29 16.57
C GLN A 48 -3.25 1.70 16.80
N ASP A 49 -3.61 2.42 15.73
CA ASP A 49 -4.15 3.78 15.82
C ASP A 49 -5.54 3.80 16.45
N LEU A 50 -6.41 2.85 16.09
CA LEU A 50 -7.74 2.70 16.71
C LEU A 50 -7.67 2.50 18.24
N HIS A 51 -6.64 1.83 18.75
CA HIS A 51 -6.43 1.66 20.19
C HIS A 51 -5.93 2.94 20.91
N ARG A 52 -5.49 3.96 20.17
CA ARG A 52 -4.93 5.21 20.72
C ARG A 52 -5.92 6.36 20.70
N VAL A 53 -7.10 6.19 20.10
CA VAL A 53 -8.15 7.21 20.12
C VAL A 53 -8.79 7.24 21.52
N ALA A 54 -8.75 8.42 22.16
CA ALA A 54 -9.45 8.66 23.40
C ALA A 54 -10.96 8.44 23.18
N THR A 55 -11.47 7.29 23.61
CA THR A 55 -12.91 7.06 23.67
C THR A 55 -13.44 7.84 24.86
N THR A 56 -13.83 9.10 24.62
CA THR A 56 -14.51 9.90 25.64
C THR A 56 -15.92 9.32 25.88
N PRO A 57 -16.29 9.05 27.14
CA PRO A 57 -17.59 8.47 27.51
C PRO A 57 -18.76 9.43 27.30
#